data_AF-A0A7S3D3S0-F1
#
_entry.id   AF-A0A7S3D3S0-F1
#
_cell.length_a   1.000
_cell.length_b   1.000
_cell.length_c   1.000
_cell.angle_alpha   90.00
_cell.angle_beta   90.00
_cell.angle_gamma   90.00
#
_symmetry.space_group_name_H-M   'P 1'
#
loop_
_entity.id
_entity.type
_entity.pdbx_description
1 polymer ?
#
loop_
_entity_poly.entity_id
_entity_poly.type
_entity_poly.pdbx_seq_one_letter_code
_entity_poly.pdbx_strand_id
1 'polypeptide(L)'
;MENDGKVLRFAARLTGKGVDPDRRFILSYFLSDDTIALYEPPQRNSGVLGGKFLERMRVKKPDSKVYYDLNDLYMGSTLQFFSHSFEVIDADEYTKKYLGIGSSAEGEAAQEPRAVQDVVEKVRSAVAGDASRLRSALRAADSGATGAVGVQQFVRIVEQATRVQVTDIEGKSLASSFGDGQSIMYDRFVAAIESS
;
A
#
# COMPACT_ATOMS: atom_id res chain seq x y z
N MET A 1 -2.93 -11.78 -17.77
CA MET A 1 -4.17 -11.16 -17.25
C MET A 1 -3.98 -10.77 -15.78
N GLU A 2 -2.97 -9.95 -15.48
CA GLU A 2 -2.55 -9.73 -14.09
C GLU A 2 -3.34 -8.62 -13.36
N ASN A 3 -4.12 -7.83 -14.11
CA ASN A 3 -4.90 -6.69 -13.61
C ASN A 3 -6.41 -6.79 -13.87
N ASP A 4 -6.88 -7.95 -14.33
CA ASP A 4 -8.29 -8.16 -14.60
C ASP A 4 -9.10 -8.06 -13.30
N GLY A 5 -10.10 -7.18 -13.27
CA GLY A 5 -10.93 -6.91 -12.09
C GLY A 5 -10.31 -6.00 -11.00
N LYS A 6 -9.05 -5.54 -11.15
CA LYS A 6 -8.46 -4.61 -10.17
C LYS A 6 -8.90 -3.17 -10.43
N VAL A 7 -9.51 -2.56 -9.42
CA VAL A 7 -10.00 -1.18 -9.48
C VAL A 7 -9.44 -0.41 -8.29
N LEU A 8 -8.86 0.76 -8.57
CA LEU A 8 -8.42 1.70 -7.55
C LEU A 8 -9.51 2.75 -7.36
N ARG A 9 -9.85 3.06 -6.11
CA ARG A 9 -10.91 4.00 -5.75
C ARG A 9 -10.36 5.14 -4.93
N PHE A 10 -10.74 6.34 -5.33
CA PHE A 10 -10.35 7.58 -4.69
C PHE A 10 -11.59 8.36 -4.29
N ALA A 11 -11.54 9.03 -3.15
CA ALA A 11 -12.50 10.05 -2.80
C ALA A 11 -12.05 11.37 -3.43
N ALA A 12 -12.97 12.02 -4.12
CA ALA A 12 -12.75 13.32 -4.71
C ALA A 12 -13.82 14.31 -4.26
N ARG A 13 -13.48 15.60 -4.24
CA ARG A 13 -14.43 16.70 -4.07
C ARG A 13 -14.45 17.57 -5.31
N LEU A 14 -15.62 18.09 -5.65
CA LEU A 14 -15.74 19.08 -6.71
C LEU A 14 -15.18 20.42 -6.22
N THR A 15 -14.39 21.10 -7.04
CA THR A 15 -13.79 22.40 -6.74
C THR A 15 -14.33 23.47 -7.69
N GLY A 16 -14.57 24.68 -7.15
CA GLY A 16 -15.13 25.79 -7.92
C GLY A 16 -15.92 26.78 -7.06
N LYS A 17 -16.30 27.91 -7.65
CA LYS A 17 -17.14 28.91 -6.96
C LYS A 17 -18.57 28.39 -6.83
N GLY A 18 -19.15 28.47 -5.63
CA GLY A 18 -20.55 28.09 -5.37
C GLY A 18 -20.79 26.58 -5.34
N VAL A 19 -19.73 25.77 -5.28
CA VAL A 19 -19.83 24.32 -5.11
C VAL A 19 -19.98 24.00 -3.63
N ASP A 20 -20.87 23.07 -3.33
CA ASP A 20 -21.03 22.52 -1.99
C ASP A 20 -19.79 21.69 -1.59
N PRO A 21 -19.03 22.11 -0.56
CA PRO A 21 -17.81 21.45 -0.13
C PRO A 21 -18.06 20.09 0.54
N ASP A 22 -19.31 19.72 0.87
CA ASP A 22 -19.67 18.43 1.46
C ASP A 22 -20.00 17.37 0.42
N ARG A 23 -20.11 17.75 -0.86
CA ARG A 23 -20.26 16.78 -1.95
C ARG A 23 -18.99 15.96 -2.11
N ARG A 24 -19.16 14.64 -2.13
CA ARG A 24 -18.08 13.67 -2.28
C ARG A 24 -18.36 12.84 -3.51
N PHE A 25 -17.31 12.45 -4.21
CA PHE A 25 -17.36 11.62 -5.40
C PHE A 25 -16.41 10.45 -5.22
N ILE A 26 -16.79 9.29 -5.75
CA ILE A 26 -15.98 8.09 -5.81
C ILE A 26 -15.44 7.99 -7.23
N LEU A 27 -14.14 8.24 -7.38
CA LEU A 27 -13.42 8.07 -8.63
C LEU A 27 -12.87 6.65 -8.67
N SER A 28 -13.23 5.89 -9.70
CA SER A 28 -12.74 4.53 -9.94
C SER A 28 -11.81 4.49 -11.13
N TYR A 29 -10.58 4.03 -10.95
CA TYR A 29 -9.58 3.80 -11.99
C TYR A 29 -9.43 2.30 -12.24
N PHE A 30 -9.63 1.86 -13.47
CA PHE A 30 -9.60 0.45 -13.85
C PHE A 30 -8.22 0.11 -14.44
N LEU A 31 -7.44 -0.69 -13.72
CA LEU A 31 -6.07 -1.05 -14.09
C LEU A 31 -5.98 -1.96 -15.32
N SER A 32 -7.11 -2.53 -15.75
CA SER A 32 -7.19 -3.40 -16.92
C SER A 32 -7.08 -2.65 -18.24
N ASP A 33 -7.56 -1.41 -18.30
CA ASP A 33 -7.77 -0.67 -19.56
C ASP A 33 -7.59 0.85 -19.44
N ASP A 34 -7.02 1.33 -18.33
CA ASP A 34 -6.74 2.75 -18.06
C ASP A 34 -7.99 3.64 -18.18
N THR A 35 -9.16 3.10 -17.81
CA THR A 35 -10.43 3.84 -17.83
C THR A 35 -10.75 4.40 -16.45
N ILE A 36 -11.54 5.48 -16.44
CA ILE A 36 -11.99 6.18 -15.24
C ILE A 36 -13.52 6.23 -15.24
N ALA A 37 -14.12 6.04 -14.07
CA ALA A 37 -15.53 6.32 -13.81
C ALA A 37 -15.66 7.22 -12.57
N LEU A 38 -16.72 8.02 -12.51
CA LEU A 38 -17.00 8.90 -11.37
C LEU A 38 -18.44 8.72 -10.92
N TYR A 39 -18.63 8.48 -9.63
CA TYR A 39 -19.94 8.26 -9.02
C TYR A 39 -20.13 9.17 -7.81
N GLU A 40 -21.28 9.81 -7.73
CA GLU A 40 -21.70 10.58 -6.57
C GLU A 40 -22.64 9.75 -5.70
N PRO A 41 -22.25 9.34 -4.48
CA PRO A 41 -23.15 8.66 -3.57
C PRO A 41 -24.33 9.56 -3.17
N PRO A 42 -25.56 9.00 -3.10
CA PRO A 42 -26.72 9.75 -2.65
C PRO A 42 -26.56 10.17 -1.19
N GLN A 43 -26.80 11.45 -0.89
CA GLN A 43 -26.77 11.98 0.47
C GLN A 43 -28.20 12.20 0.97
N ARG A 44 -28.58 11.53 2.08
CA ARG A 44 -29.89 11.71 2.71
C ARG A 44 -30.05 13.19 3.12
N ASN A 45 -31.24 13.75 2.85
CA ASN A 45 -31.61 15.13 3.18
C ASN A 45 -30.84 16.25 2.44
N SER A 46 -30.03 15.94 1.42
CA SER A 46 -29.27 16.94 0.66
C SER A 46 -30.01 17.52 -0.56
N GLY A 47 -31.11 16.88 -0.99
CA GLY A 47 -31.75 17.19 -2.26
C GLY A 47 -30.97 16.74 -3.50
N VAL A 48 -29.78 16.14 -3.34
CA VAL A 48 -28.95 15.60 -4.42
C VAL A 48 -29.34 14.14 -4.67
N LEU A 49 -29.81 13.83 -5.87
CA LEU A 49 -30.24 12.48 -6.27
C LEU A 49 -29.09 11.45 -6.26
N GLY A 50 -27.83 11.89 -6.22
CA GLY A 50 -26.66 11.03 -6.44
C GLY A 50 -26.69 10.41 -7.84
N GLY A 51 -25.68 9.59 -8.14
CA GLY A 51 -25.64 8.80 -9.37
C GLY A 51 -24.31 8.86 -10.10
N LYS A 52 -24.32 8.27 -11.30
CA LYS A 52 -23.14 8.21 -12.16
C LYS A 52 -22.89 9.59 -12.77
N PHE A 53 -21.76 10.20 -12.44
CA PHE A 53 -21.34 11.50 -12.97
C PHE A 53 -20.54 11.34 -14.27
N LEU A 54 -19.69 10.30 -14.32
CA LEU A 54 -18.88 9.94 -15.48
C LEU A 54 -18.98 8.44 -15.71
N GLU A 55 -19.36 8.05 -16.93
CA GLU A 55 -19.31 6.65 -17.36
C GLU A 55 -17.87 6.18 -17.55
N ARG A 56 -17.66 4.86 -17.38
CA ARG A 56 -16.33 4.24 -17.53
C ARG A 56 -15.80 4.53 -18.93
N MET A 57 -14.79 5.39 -19.02
CA MET A 57 -14.14 5.74 -20.28
C MET A 57 -12.71 6.22 -20.06
N ARG A 58 -11.91 6.28 -21.13
CA ARG A 58 -10.61 6.94 -21.08
C ARG A 58 -10.81 8.45 -21.13
N VAL A 59 -10.21 9.16 -20.18
CA VAL A 59 -10.36 10.61 -20.05
C VAL A 59 -9.08 11.30 -20.50
N LYS A 60 -9.19 12.31 -21.35
CA LYS A 60 -8.06 13.14 -21.79
C LYS A 60 -7.76 14.22 -20.76
N LYS A 61 -6.48 14.55 -20.60
CA LYS A 61 -6.05 15.74 -19.86
C LYS A 61 -6.53 17.00 -20.59
N PRO A 62 -6.82 18.09 -19.88
CA PRO A 62 -7.27 19.33 -20.50
C PRO A 62 -6.26 19.82 -21.53
N ASP A 63 -6.77 20.26 -22.68
CA ASP A 63 -6.00 20.80 -23.80
C ASP A 63 -4.87 19.90 -24.33
N SER A 64 -4.94 18.59 -24.05
CA SER A 64 -3.92 17.62 -24.41
C SER A 64 -4.50 16.44 -25.18
N LYS A 65 -3.63 15.79 -25.98
CA LYS A 65 -3.94 14.51 -26.63
C LYS A 65 -3.62 13.30 -25.74
N VAL A 66 -3.10 13.55 -24.53
CA VAL A 66 -2.68 12.53 -23.56
C VAL A 66 -3.84 12.20 -22.63
N TYR A 67 -4.00 10.93 -22.28
CA TYR A 67 -4.99 10.45 -21.33
C TYR A 67 -4.46 10.53 -19.89
N TYR A 68 -5.38 10.66 -18.94
CA TYR A 68 -5.03 10.47 -17.53
C TYR A 68 -4.51 9.06 -17.30
N ASP A 69 -3.40 8.95 -16.59
CA ASP A 69 -2.82 7.69 -16.14
C ASP A 69 -2.84 7.61 -14.63
N LEU A 70 -2.42 6.46 -14.08
CA LEU A 70 -2.37 6.29 -12.63
C LEU A 70 -1.45 7.29 -11.92
N ASN A 71 -0.40 7.78 -12.59
CA ASN A 71 0.55 8.72 -12.00
C ASN A 71 -0.06 10.10 -11.77
N ASP A 72 -1.14 10.45 -12.49
CA ASP A 72 -1.90 11.67 -12.27
C ASP A 72 -2.85 11.59 -11.05
N LEU A 73 -3.11 10.39 -10.53
CA LEU A 73 -4.05 10.14 -9.44
C LEU A 73 -3.31 9.98 -8.10
N TYR A 74 -2.99 11.11 -7.47
CA TYR A 74 -2.39 11.17 -6.13
C TYR A 74 -3.13 12.16 -5.24
N MET A 75 -2.95 12.06 -3.92
CA MET A 75 -3.63 12.96 -2.97
C MET A 75 -3.30 14.43 -3.23
N GLY A 76 -4.33 15.27 -3.28
CA GLY A 76 -4.24 16.69 -3.61
C GLY A 76 -4.15 17.00 -5.11
N SER A 77 -4.08 15.99 -5.99
CA SER A 77 -4.11 16.24 -7.43
C SER A 77 -5.49 16.72 -7.87
N THR A 78 -5.52 17.61 -8.87
CA THR A 78 -6.76 18.13 -9.45
C THR A 78 -6.94 17.56 -10.85
N LEU A 79 -8.06 16.87 -11.05
CA LEU A 79 -8.45 16.22 -12.30
C LEU A 79 -9.62 16.97 -12.92
N GLN A 80 -9.60 17.17 -14.23
CA GLN A 80 -10.68 17.88 -14.91
C GLN A 80 -11.51 16.93 -15.76
N PHE A 81 -12.81 16.86 -15.48
CA PHE A 81 -13.79 16.04 -16.19
C PHE A 81 -14.94 16.93 -16.69
N PHE A 82 -15.18 16.98 -18.00
CA PHE A 82 -16.29 17.74 -18.61
C PHE A 82 -16.50 19.14 -18.01
N SER A 83 -15.45 19.96 -17.98
CA SER A 83 -15.43 21.33 -17.43
C SER A 83 -15.60 21.44 -15.90
N HIS A 84 -15.60 20.33 -15.19
CA HIS A 84 -15.62 20.28 -13.72
C HIS A 84 -14.26 19.83 -13.19
N SER A 85 -13.78 20.50 -12.14
CA SER A 85 -12.50 20.18 -11.50
C SER A 85 -12.74 19.41 -10.22
N PHE A 86 -12.04 18.29 -10.07
CA PHE A 86 -12.16 17.39 -8.93
C PHE A 86 -10.80 17.27 -8.26
N GLU A 87 -10.75 17.54 -6.97
CA GLU A 87 -9.55 17.33 -6.16
C GLU A 87 -9.63 15.97 -5.49
N VAL A 88 -8.58 15.16 -5.65
CA VAL A 88 -8.42 13.88 -4.94
C VAL A 88 -8.10 14.19 -3.49
N ILE A 89 -8.98 13.80 -2.57
CA ILE A 89 -8.85 14.11 -1.14
C ILE A 89 -8.51 12.89 -0.30
N ASP A 90 -8.85 11.68 -0.77
CA ASP A 90 -8.53 10.44 -0.09
C ASP A 90 -8.51 9.27 -1.07
N ALA A 91 -8.05 8.11 -0.60
CA ALA A 91 -8.06 6.85 -1.32
C ALA A 91 -8.63 5.74 -0.43
N ASP A 92 -9.27 4.74 -1.03
CA ASP A 92 -9.69 3.56 -0.28
C ASP A 92 -8.47 2.76 0.19
N GLU A 93 -8.67 1.90 1.19
CA GLU A 93 -7.56 1.15 1.82
C GLU A 93 -6.83 0.26 0.81
N TYR A 94 -7.57 -0.39 -0.09
CA TYR A 94 -6.99 -1.17 -1.17
C TYR A 94 -6.08 -0.32 -2.07
N THR A 95 -6.52 0.88 -2.43
CA THR A 95 -5.77 1.81 -3.29
C THR A 95 -4.56 2.37 -2.57
N LYS A 96 -4.71 2.75 -1.30
CA LYS A 96 -3.61 3.16 -0.42
C LYS A 96 -2.54 2.07 -0.36
N LYS A 97 -2.94 0.82 -0.15
CA LYS A 97 -2.04 -0.35 -0.14
C LYS A 97 -1.39 -0.58 -1.50
N TYR A 98 -2.14 -0.48 -2.58
CA TYR A 98 -1.64 -0.68 -3.95
C TYR A 98 -0.62 0.39 -4.35
N LEU A 99 -0.85 1.65 -3.96
CA LEU A 99 0.01 2.78 -4.27
C LEU A 99 1.11 3.03 -3.23
N GLY A 100 1.10 2.31 -2.10
CA GLY A 100 2.00 2.57 -0.97
C GLY A 100 1.74 3.93 -0.28
N ILE A 101 0.54 4.49 -0.44
CA ILE A 101 0.17 5.80 0.12
C ILE A 101 -0.47 5.56 1.49
N GLY A 102 0.29 5.77 2.57
CA GLY A 102 -0.25 5.69 3.95
C GLY A 102 0.42 4.68 4.88
N SER A 103 1.70 4.35 4.68
CA SER A 103 2.47 3.57 5.66
C SER A 103 3.00 4.44 6.80
N SER A 104 2.08 4.98 7.60
CA SER A 104 2.37 5.45 8.96
C SER A 104 1.22 5.04 9.87
N ALA A 105 1.47 3.96 10.63
CA ALA A 105 0.75 3.52 11.82
C ALA A 105 -0.67 2.90 11.67
N GLU A 106 -0.69 1.61 12.03
CA GLU A 106 -1.69 0.92 12.84
C GLU A 106 -3.02 0.47 12.19
N GLY A 107 -3.10 -0.86 12.03
CA GLY A 107 -4.35 -1.60 12.21
C GLY A 107 -5.02 -2.07 10.93
N GLU A 108 -4.59 -3.24 10.45
CA GLU A 108 -5.42 -4.40 10.05
C GLU A 108 -4.76 -5.18 8.90
N ALA A 109 -4.35 -6.41 9.24
CA ALA A 109 -3.90 -7.51 8.38
C ALA A 109 -3.38 -7.10 6.98
N ALA A 110 -2.22 -6.44 6.95
CA ALA A 110 -1.37 -6.43 5.77
C ALA A 110 -1.07 -7.90 5.44
N GLN A 111 -1.78 -8.44 4.46
CA GLN A 111 -1.35 -9.65 3.79
C GLN A 111 0.08 -9.38 3.33
N GLU A 112 1.04 -9.94 4.07
CA GLU A 112 2.44 -9.72 3.83
C GLU A 112 2.74 -10.14 2.38
N PRO A 113 3.65 -9.43 1.67
CA PRO A 113 4.03 -9.84 0.33
C PRO A 113 4.35 -11.34 0.35
N ARG A 114 3.87 -12.13 -0.63
CA ARG A 114 4.11 -13.59 -0.64
C ARG A 114 5.58 -13.95 -0.38
N ALA A 115 6.50 -13.14 -0.90
CA ALA A 115 7.93 -13.27 -0.65
C ALA A 115 8.33 -13.18 0.84
N VAL A 116 7.67 -12.32 1.62
CA VAL A 116 7.89 -12.22 3.06
C VAL A 116 7.32 -13.44 3.78
N GLN A 117 6.12 -13.88 3.41
CA GLN A 117 5.52 -15.11 3.97
C GLN A 117 6.40 -16.33 3.68
N ASP A 118 6.89 -16.47 2.44
CA ASP A 118 7.78 -17.55 2.03
C ASP A 118 9.08 -17.55 2.84
N VAL A 119 9.66 -16.36 3.11
CA VAL A 119 10.88 -16.26 3.92
C VAL A 119 10.62 -16.55 5.38
N VAL A 120 9.54 -16.02 5.96
CA VAL A 120 9.13 -16.32 7.33
C VAL A 120 8.91 -17.82 7.50
N GLU A 121 8.25 -18.49 6.55
CA GLU A 121 8.00 -19.93 6.58
C GLU A 121 9.28 -20.76 6.37
N LYS A 122 10.15 -20.37 5.42
CA LYS A 122 11.47 -21.00 5.22
C LYS A 122 12.34 -20.91 6.47
N VAL A 123 12.42 -19.71 7.06
CA VAL A 123 13.20 -19.47 8.29
C VAL A 123 12.59 -20.24 9.45
N ARG A 124 11.26 -20.24 9.61
CA ARG A 124 10.53 -21.03 10.61
C ARG A 124 10.84 -22.52 10.48
N SER A 125 10.79 -23.05 9.27
CA SER A 125 11.11 -24.45 8.97
C SER A 125 12.56 -24.78 9.31
N ALA A 126 13.50 -23.87 9.03
CA ALA A 126 14.92 -24.04 9.33
C ALA A 126 15.25 -23.97 10.83
N VAL A 127 14.51 -23.18 11.62
CA VAL A 127 14.71 -23.11 13.07
C VAL A 127 13.93 -24.18 13.85
N ALA A 128 13.06 -24.95 13.18
CA ALA A 128 12.28 -26.06 13.76
C ALA A 128 11.56 -25.71 15.09
N GLY A 129 11.14 -24.45 15.25
CA GLY A 129 10.48 -23.95 16.47
C GLY A 129 11.41 -23.46 17.59
N ASP A 130 12.73 -23.50 17.41
CA ASP A 130 13.70 -22.95 18.36
C ASP A 130 14.50 -21.78 17.74
N ALA A 131 13.93 -20.59 17.85
CA ALA A 131 14.54 -19.35 17.38
C ALA A 131 15.60 -18.78 18.34
N SER A 132 15.95 -19.46 19.44
CA SER A 132 16.86 -18.95 20.47
C SER A 132 18.21 -18.49 19.91
N ARG A 133 18.82 -19.30 19.04
CA ARG A 133 20.09 -18.99 18.39
C ARG A 133 20.01 -17.75 17.50
N LEU A 134 18.92 -17.65 16.72
CA LEU A 134 18.67 -16.50 15.85
C LEU A 134 18.48 -15.23 16.69
N ARG A 135 17.68 -15.31 17.76
CA ARG A 135 17.42 -14.19 18.67
C ARG A 135 18.68 -13.72 19.37
N SER A 136 19.50 -14.64 19.89
CA SER A 136 20.79 -14.31 20.51
C SER A 136 21.75 -13.64 19.53
N ALA A 137 21.82 -14.12 18.30
CA ALA A 137 22.68 -13.53 17.27
C ALA A 137 22.22 -12.13 16.84
N LEU A 138 20.91 -11.92 16.68
CA LEU A 138 20.32 -10.62 16.35
C LEU A 138 20.53 -9.62 17.49
N ARG A 139 20.35 -10.06 18.74
CA ARG A 139 20.59 -9.22 19.92
C ARG A 139 22.06 -8.86 20.11
N ALA A 140 22.98 -9.75 19.77
CA ALA A 140 24.41 -9.47 19.80
C ALA A 140 24.84 -8.46 18.72
N ALA A 141 24.11 -8.41 17.59
CA ALA A 141 24.33 -7.45 16.53
C ALA A 141 23.68 -6.08 16.80
N ASP A 142 22.68 -6.02 17.68
CA ASP A 142 22.05 -4.78 18.13
C ASP A 142 22.86 -4.15 19.27
N SER A 143 23.87 -3.36 18.89
CA SER A 143 24.71 -2.61 19.83
C SER A 143 23.94 -1.56 20.65
N GLY A 144 22.74 -1.17 20.22
CA GLY A 144 21.92 -0.13 20.87
C GLY A 144 20.77 -0.65 21.72
N ALA A 145 20.53 -1.96 21.76
CA ALA A 145 19.33 -2.58 22.34
C ALA A 145 18.03 -1.91 21.86
N THR A 146 18.03 -1.47 20.61
CA THR A 146 16.93 -0.78 19.96
C THR A 146 15.79 -1.72 19.53
N GLY A 147 16.05 -3.03 19.49
CA GLY A 147 15.10 -4.01 18.95
C GLY A 147 15.10 -4.05 17.41
N ALA A 148 16.02 -3.33 16.76
CA ALA A 148 16.12 -3.23 15.31
C ALA A 148 17.56 -3.41 14.83
N VAL A 149 17.71 -3.97 13.63
CA VAL A 149 19.01 -4.09 12.94
C VAL A 149 18.85 -3.68 11.47
N GLY A 150 19.91 -3.14 10.87
CA GLY A 150 19.90 -2.79 9.45
C GLY A 150 19.68 -4.02 8.56
N VAL A 151 19.03 -3.83 7.40
CA VAL A 151 18.62 -4.92 6.48
C VAL A 151 19.76 -5.88 6.13
N GLN A 152 20.91 -5.33 5.73
CA GLN A 152 22.08 -6.12 5.33
C GLN A 152 22.66 -6.93 6.49
N GLN A 153 22.58 -6.40 7.71
CA GLN A 153 23.05 -7.08 8.91
C GLN A 153 22.08 -8.18 9.33
N PHE A 154 20.78 -7.92 9.25
CA PHE A 154 19.73 -8.91 9.48
C PHE A 154 19.87 -10.11 8.54
N VAL A 155 19.97 -9.87 7.23
CA VAL A 155 20.09 -10.93 6.21
C VAL A 155 21.29 -11.83 6.49
N ARG A 156 22.47 -11.23 6.76
CA ARG A 156 23.68 -12.00 7.10
C ARG A 156 23.51 -12.88 8.32
N ILE A 157 22.84 -12.37 9.36
CA ILE A 157 22.62 -13.12 10.60
C ILE A 157 21.64 -14.27 10.37
N VAL A 158 20.54 -14.03 9.64
CA VAL A 158 19.58 -15.08 9.29
C VAL A 158 20.24 -16.18 8.48
N GLU A 159 21.05 -15.83 7.47
CA GLU A 159 21.80 -16.77 6.65
C GLU A 159 22.79 -17.59 7.48
N GLN A 160 23.51 -16.95 8.40
CA GLN A 160 24.47 -17.64 9.28
C GLN A 160 23.79 -18.56 10.31
N ALA A 161 22.66 -18.12 10.87
CA ALA A 161 21.97 -18.85 11.93
C ALA A 161 21.10 -19.99 11.40
N THR A 162 20.52 -19.84 10.21
CA THR A 162 19.48 -20.75 9.69
C THR A 162 19.85 -21.41 8.35
N ARG A 163 20.93 -20.97 7.69
CA ARG A 163 21.34 -21.39 6.33
C ARG A 163 20.29 -21.11 5.24
N VAL A 164 19.25 -20.34 5.55
CA VAL A 164 18.26 -19.87 4.58
C VAL A 164 18.86 -18.70 3.82
N GLN A 165 18.93 -18.80 2.50
CA GLN A 165 19.34 -17.70 1.63
C GLN A 165 18.20 -16.70 1.49
N VAL A 166 18.49 -15.43 1.75
CA VAL A 166 17.53 -14.34 1.62
C VAL A 166 18.09 -13.35 0.60
N THR A 167 17.39 -13.18 -0.50
CA THR A 167 17.79 -12.26 -1.56
C THR A 167 17.67 -10.80 -1.11
N ASP A 168 18.37 -9.87 -1.77
CA ASP A 168 18.26 -8.43 -1.47
C ASP A 168 16.81 -7.90 -1.61
N ILE A 169 16.02 -8.48 -2.50
CA ILE A 169 14.62 -8.13 -2.71
C ILE A 169 13.79 -8.57 -1.49
N GLU A 170 13.95 -9.82 -1.06
CA GLU A 170 13.30 -10.37 0.14
C GLU A 170 13.71 -9.59 1.40
N GLY A 171 14.98 -9.24 1.56
CA GLY A 171 15.48 -8.43 2.67
C GLY A 171 14.84 -7.04 2.71
N LYS A 172 14.71 -6.36 1.56
CA LYS A 172 13.99 -5.07 1.47
C LYS A 172 12.51 -5.21 1.76
N SER A 173 11.87 -6.28 1.30
CA SER A 173 10.47 -6.57 1.63
C SER A 173 10.29 -6.82 3.13
N LEU A 174 11.19 -7.56 3.77
CA LEU A 174 11.20 -7.77 5.22
C LEU A 174 11.38 -6.45 5.98
N ALA A 175 12.24 -5.56 5.53
CA ALA A 175 12.42 -4.24 6.12
C ALA A 175 11.17 -3.38 6.03
N SER A 176 10.44 -3.48 4.92
CA SER A 176 9.17 -2.76 4.74
C SER A 176 8.03 -3.38 5.56
N SER A 177 8.06 -4.68 5.83
CA SER A 177 6.98 -5.38 6.57
C SER A 177 7.20 -5.39 8.09
N PHE A 178 8.44 -5.63 8.53
CA PHE A 178 8.79 -5.75 9.95
C PHE A 178 9.54 -4.52 10.49
N GLY A 179 9.58 -3.42 9.76
CA GLY A 179 10.32 -2.23 10.17
C GLY A 179 9.93 -0.98 9.38
N ASP A 180 10.90 -0.10 9.12
CA ASP A 180 10.72 1.21 8.47
C ASP A 180 11.26 1.24 7.03
N GLY A 181 11.65 0.09 6.47
CA GLY A 181 12.28 -0.04 5.16
C GLY A 181 13.80 0.12 5.15
N GLN A 182 14.41 0.65 6.23
CA GLN A 182 15.88 0.76 6.39
C GLN A 182 16.43 -0.16 7.48
N SER A 183 15.59 -0.47 8.47
CA SER A 183 15.88 -1.36 9.58
C SER A 183 14.75 -2.37 9.74
N ILE A 184 15.08 -3.57 10.21
CA ILE A 184 14.13 -4.63 10.51
C ILE A 184 14.03 -4.74 12.04
N MET A 185 12.81 -4.64 12.59
CA MET A 185 12.57 -4.93 13.99
C MET A 185 12.55 -6.45 14.19
N TYR A 186 13.69 -6.98 14.63
CA TYR A 186 13.87 -8.43 14.71
C TYR A 186 12.96 -9.08 15.76
N ASP A 187 12.55 -8.37 16.82
CA ASP A 187 11.62 -8.91 17.81
C ASP A 187 10.24 -9.19 17.20
N ARG A 188 9.77 -8.37 16.25
CA ARG A 188 8.54 -8.63 15.50
C ARG A 188 8.67 -9.82 14.56
N PHE A 189 9.80 -9.93 13.87
CA PHE A 189 10.08 -11.06 13.00
C PHE A 189 10.17 -12.38 13.79
N VAL A 190 10.85 -12.38 14.94
CA VAL A 190 10.95 -13.54 15.83
C VAL A 190 9.58 -13.92 16.39
N ALA A 191 8.75 -12.94 16.76
CA ALA A 191 7.38 -13.20 17.17
C ALA A 191 6.54 -13.83 16.02
N ALA A 192 6.75 -13.40 14.77
CA ALA A 192 6.03 -13.94 13.62
C ALA A 192 6.39 -15.40 13.29
N ILE A 193 7.65 -15.82 13.52
CA ILE A 193 8.05 -17.24 13.37
C ILE A 193 7.56 -18.12 14.54
N GLU A 194 7.35 -17.52 15.73
CA GLU A 194 6.91 -18.21 16.96
C GLU A 194 5.39 -18.26 17.14
N SER A 195 4.64 -17.30 16.58
CA SER A 195 3.17 -17.21 16.69
C SER A 195 2.49 -18.26 15.79
N SER A 196 1.92 -19.30 16.40
CA SER A 196 0.97 -20.24 15.78
C SER A 196 -0.46 -19.71 15.82
#